data_AF-A0A374WCF4-F1
#
_entry.id   AF-A0A374WCF4-F1
#
_cell.length_a   1.000
_cell.length_b   1.000
_cell.length_c   1.000
_cell.angle_alpha   90.00
_cell.angle_beta   90.00
_cell.angle_gamma   90.00
#
_symmetry.space_group_name_H-M   'P 1'
#
loop_
_entity.id
_entity.type
_entity.pdbx_description
1 polymer ?
#
loop_
_entity_poly.entity_id
_entity_poly.type
_entity_poly.pdbx_seq_one_letter_code
_entity_poly.pdbx_strand_id
1 'polypeptide(L)'
;MKRITYVILLLLLTSCLEQIDFYTGKGSDVKTQDDYSVYLYPYDKENHNVTAEITIQTDGNIDLDDITPQIPYLKYNKSWLFLLTQDDCKQVAYCCTWAAINGKPLSNEYFYSANQLKAGDLPPDIYYLGKTLGCTDGVGNEVRFNFTTTLAPEYEWMNKRAKVNKGYTKDYYRFFMSAGLNWDNVAELANYGVGIAFHDVNVEDVNNADTILKHYAIVQDSIRHEMSGRGCKFLAEPNGNKTYVTAAKMYSPIQIMTAQGGDLKTIYPFREETDLKKMLIKRIFYESPENVKTAIIEQLNLPIERRNAIHMGIHLTSSPWVDLLLWINDMYGKDGDDSVWFPSLEEYYEYNYYRIHSTIRKEIKGNELKLYVTLPSEGDFYYPSITVNLNHLTMQHVKTVSSGNMVTGLSYGDYADGMMLNIDCRKFLLQHATHFVEQYEEDKTNESNKTDAIYFVNMLKESEQKQQLLDRVK
;
A
#
# COMPACT_ATOMS: atom_id res chain seq x y z
N MET A 1 -53.75 -21.04 -52.16
CA MET A 1 -53.30 -19.83 -51.43
C MET A 1 -52.89 -20.30 -50.03
N LYS A 2 -51.59 -20.44 -49.73
CA LYS A 2 -50.78 -19.52 -48.86
C LYS A 2 -51.57 -19.08 -47.61
N ARG A 3 -51.13 -19.12 -46.35
CA ARG A 3 -49.96 -19.55 -45.55
C ARG A 3 -50.27 -18.90 -44.15
N ILE A 4 -49.77 -19.44 -43.02
CA ILE A 4 -49.70 -18.78 -41.68
C ILE A 4 -51.07 -18.82 -40.93
N THR A 5 -51.24 -19.34 -39.70
CA THR A 5 -50.43 -19.23 -38.47
C THR A 5 -50.74 -20.42 -37.53
N TYR A 6 -49.71 -21.21 -37.22
CA TYR A 6 -49.64 -21.97 -35.97
C TYR A 6 -48.86 -21.12 -34.95
N VAL A 7 -48.99 -21.45 -33.67
CA VAL A 7 -48.40 -20.80 -32.48
C VAL A 7 -49.28 -19.71 -31.87
N ILE A 8 -50.21 -20.15 -31.01
CA ILE A 8 -50.62 -19.58 -29.70
C ILE A 8 -51.70 -20.55 -29.20
N LEU A 9 -51.31 -21.70 -28.63
CA LEU A 9 -52.19 -22.52 -27.77
C LEU A 9 -51.43 -23.65 -27.04
N LEU A 10 -50.34 -23.33 -26.35
CA LEU A 10 -49.62 -24.32 -25.52
C LEU A 10 -48.92 -23.72 -24.30
N LEU A 11 -49.44 -22.60 -23.77
CA LEU A 11 -48.85 -21.88 -22.63
C LEU A 11 -49.74 -21.78 -21.38
N LEU A 12 -50.71 -22.68 -21.22
CA LEU A 12 -51.47 -22.79 -19.98
C LEU A 12 -51.67 -24.27 -19.69
N LEU A 13 -50.95 -24.78 -18.69
CA LEU A 13 -51.17 -25.98 -17.86
C LEU A 13 -49.83 -26.70 -17.57
N THR A 14 -49.09 -26.21 -16.57
CA THR A 14 -48.40 -27.00 -15.53
C THR A 14 -47.78 -26.04 -14.52
N SER A 15 -48.55 -25.64 -13.51
CA SER A 15 -48.03 -25.08 -12.25
C SER A 15 -47.79 -26.22 -11.26
N CYS A 16 -46.73 -26.09 -10.46
CA CYS A 16 -46.29 -26.96 -9.37
C CYS A 16 -45.62 -28.29 -9.77
N LEU A 17 -44.31 -28.21 -10.03
CA LEU A 17 -43.38 -29.29 -9.70
C LEU A 17 -42.28 -28.69 -8.83
N GLU A 18 -42.16 -29.20 -7.60
CA GLU A 18 -40.96 -29.03 -6.77
C GLU A 18 -39.74 -29.41 -7.58
N GLN A 19 -38.74 -28.54 -7.57
CA GLN A 19 -37.44 -28.84 -8.16
C GLN A 19 -36.72 -29.84 -7.24
N ILE A 20 -37.01 -31.12 -7.44
CA ILE A 20 -36.24 -32.22 -6.86
C ILE A 20 -34.87 -32.19 -7.54
N ASP A 21 -33.85 -31.91 -6.74
CA ASP A 21 -32.45 -31.93 -7.15
C ASP A 21 -32.01 -33.38 -7.39
N PHE A 22 -31.79 -33.75 -8.64
CA PHE A 22 -31.38 -35.10 -9.06
C PHE A 22 -29.86 -35.29 -9.12
N TYR A 23 -29.05 -34.38 -8.57
CA TYR A 23 -27.60 -34.56 -8.45
C TYR A 23 -27.18 -35.12 -7.08
N THR A 24 -27.75 -36.25 -6.67
CA THR A 24 -27.11 -37.13 -5.67
C THR A 24 -26.29 -38.22 -6.37
N GLY A 25 -25.32 -37.78 -7.17
CA GLY A 25 -24.26 -38.63 -7.71
C GLY A 25 -23.03 -38.47 -6.82
N LYS A 26 -22.54 -39.58 -6.25
CA LYS A 26 -21.32 -39.71 -5.44
C LYS A 26 -20.14 -38.90 -6.01
N GLY A 27 -20.02 -37.64 -5.61
CA GLY A 27 -18.80 -36.85 -5.72
C GLY A 27 -18.00 -37.09 -4.46
N SER A 28 -16.73 -37.46 -4.60
CA SER A 28 -15.74 -37.39 -3.54
C SER A 28 -15.95 -36.12 -2.72
N ASP A 29 -16.02 -36.25 -1.40
CA ASP A 29 -16.03 -35.12 -0.46
C ASP A 29 -14.93 -34.14 -0.85
N VAL A 30 -15.31 -33.07 -1.56
CA VAL A 30 -14.48 -31.88 -1.68
C VAL A 30 -14.47 -31.34 -0.27
N LYS A 31 -13.38 -31.62 0.46
CA LYS A 31 -13.11 -30.96 1.73
C LYS A 31 -13.38 -29.48 1.53
N THR A 32 -14.37 -28.96 2.23
CA THR A 32 -14.69 -27.53 2.31
C THR A 32 -13.40 -26.77 2.54
N GLN A 33 -13.00 -26.04 1.51
CA GLN A 33 -11.76 -25.33 1.38
C GLN A 33 -11.88 -23.98 2.08
N ASP A 34 -12.10 -24.03 3.39
CA ASP A 34 -12.47 -22.85 4.18
C ASP A 34 -11.41 -22.49 5.24
N ASP A 35 -10.22 -23.10 5.16
CA ASP A 35 -9.12 -22.87 6.10
C ASP A 35 -8.20 -21.70 5.69
N TYR A 36 -8.61 -20.90 4.69
CA TYR A 36 -7.87 -19.70 4.34
C TYR A 36 -8.21 -18.57 5.33
N SER A 37 -7.27 -18.29 6.22
CA SER A 37 -7.28 -17.12 7.11
C SER A 37 -6.15 -16.19 6.71
N VAL A 38 -6.51 -14.99 6.26
CA VAL A 38 -5.57 -13.92 5.95
C VAL A 38 -5.16 -13.22 7.25
N TYR A 39 -3.88 -12.91 7.41
CA TYR A 39 -3.44 -12.08 8.53
C TYR A 39 -3.96 -10.67 8.36
N LEU A 40 -4.32 -10.03 9.47
CA LEU A 40 -4.70 -8.62 9.50
C LEU A 40 -3.81 -7.91 10.51
N TYR A 41 -3.07 -6.91 10.04
CA TYR A 41 -2.42 -5.99 10.96
C TYR A 41 -3.47 -5.33 11.87
N PRO A 42 -3.27 -5.26 13.20
CA PRO A 42 -4.26 -4.75 14.14
C PRO A 42 -4.31 -3.22 14.16
N TYR A 43 -4.88 -2.63 13.10
CA TYR A 43 -4.91 -1.19 12.85
C TYR A 43 -5.64 -0.39 13.96
N ASP A 44 -6.70 -0.96 14.55
CA ASP A 44 -7.46 -0.34 15.66
C ASP A 44 -6.66 -0.14 16.95
N LYS A 45 -5.53 -0.85 17.09
CA LYS A 45 -4.67 -0.83 18.28
C LYS A 45 -3.37 -0.07 18.06
N GLU A 46 -3.19 0.53 16.90
CA GLU A 46 -2.00 1.31 16.55
C GLU A 46 -1.79 2.48 17.52
N ASN A 47 -0.55 2.91 17.69
CA ASN A 47 -0.25 4.04 18.53
C ASN A 47 -0.66 5.37 17.87
N HIS A 48 -1.07 6.32 18.69
CA HIS A 48 -1.37 7.70 18.30
C HIS A 48 -0.48 8.65 19.08
N ASN A 49 -0.10 9.78 18.47
CA ASN A 49 0.72 10.83 19.08
C ASN A 49 2.00 10.28 19.73
N VAL A 50 2.81 9.56 18.94
CA VAL A 50 3.99 8.84 19.44
C VAL A 50 5.15 9.79 19.66
N THR A 51 5.89 9.62 20.76
CA THR A 51 7.22 10.22 20.91
C THR A 51 8.28 9.12 20.81
N ALA A 52 9.10 9.18 19.76
CA ALA A 52 10.27 8.33 19.59
C ALA A 52 11.47 8.90 20.37
N GLU A 53 12.08 8.08 21.22
CA GLU A 53 13.34 8.41 21.90
C GLU A 53 14.50 7.70 21.19
N ILE A 54 15.50 8.45 20.74
CA ILE A 54 16.75 7.94 20.20
C ILE A 54 17.90 8.47 21.05
N THR A 55 18.81 7.58 21.47
CA THR A 55 20.04 7.92 22.19
C THR A 55 21.23 7.55 21.34
N ILE A 56 22.12 8.52 21.10
CA ILE A 56 23.35 8.36 20.32
C ILE A 56 24.53 8.69 21.23
N GLN A 57 25.41 7.71 21.43
CA GLN A 57 26.65 7.89 22.16
C GLN A 57 27.77 8.19 21.17
N THR A 58 28.50 9.29 21.38
CA THR A 58 29.63 9.68 20.52
C THR A 58 30.99 9.42 21.18
N ASP A 59 32.04 9.56 20.37
CA ASP A 59 33.44 9.46 20.80
C ASP A 59 33.93 10.66 21.65
N GLY A 60 33.22 11.79 21.59
CA GLY A 60 33.57 13.04 22.26
C GLY A 60 34.43 14.00 21.44
N ASN A 61 34.68 13.70 20.16
CA ASN A 61 35.48 14.52 19.25
C ASN A 61 34.62 15.42 18.35
N ILE A 62 33.34 15.59 18.68
CA ILE A 62 32.38 16.41 17.96
C ILE A 62 31.63 17.30 18.95
N ASP A 63 31.34 18.53 18.54
CA ASP A 63 30.45 19.41 19.28
C ASP A 63 28.99 19.02 19.02
N LEU A 64 28.31 18.53 20.05
CA LEU A 64 26.91 18.11 19.94
C LEU A 64 25.95 19.30 19.88
N ASP A 65 26.38 20.49 20.31
CA ASP A 65 25.57 21.70 20.22
C ASP A 65 25.32 22.12 18.76
N ASP A 66 26.29 21.87 17.87
CA ASP A 66 26.22 22.19 16.43
C ASP A 66 25.28 21.27 15.63
N ILE A 67 24.90 20.11 16.18
CA ILE A 67 24.02 19.16 15.50
C ILE A 67 22.59 19.70 15.51
N THR A 68 22.04 19.92 14.31
CA THR A 68 20.65 20.35 14.12
C THR A 68 19.83 19.23 13.48
N PRO A 69 18.87 18.62 14.20
CA PRO A 69 17.96 17.64 13.64
C PRO A 69 16.98 18.27 12.66
N GLN A 70 16.78 17.65 11.49
CA GLN A 70 15.83 18.13 10.48
C GLN A 70 15.09 16.96 9.81
N ILE A 71 13.79 17.13 9.57
CA ILE A 71 12.99 16.18 8.78
C ILE A 71 13.09 16.62 7.30
N PRO A 72 13.64 15.79 6.39
CA PRO A 72 13.74 16.16 4.98
C PRO A 72 12.38 16.19 4.29
N TYR A 73 12.28 16.90 3.17
CA TYR A 73 11.03 17.05 2.40
C TYR A 73 10.39 15.72 2.00
N LEU A 74 11.22 14.74 1.64
CA LEU A 74 10.81 13.39 1.30
C LEU A 74 11.50 12.39 2.22
N LYS A 75 10.76 11.33 2.58
CA LYS A 75 11.29 10.22 3.37
C LYS A 75 12.51 9.62 2.65
N TYR A 76 13.47 9.13 3.43
CA TYR A 76 14.71 8.52 2.96
C TYR A 76 15.61 9.45 2.14
N ASN A 77 15.42 10.77 2.25
CA ASN A 77 16.15 11.79 1.46
C ASN A 77 16.04 11.60 -0.06
N LYS A 78 14.94 11.01 -0.55
CA LYS A 78 14.70 10.84 -1.99
C LYS A 78 14.54 12.17 -2.70
N SER A 79 14.88 12.21 -3.99
CA SER A 79 14.97 13.45 -4.76
C SER A 79 13.73 13.80 -5.57
N TRP A 80 12.76 12.88 -5.67
CA TRP A 80 11.48 13.12 -6.31
C TRP A 80 10.41 12.11 -5.85
N LEU A 81 9.15 12.44 -6.12
CA LEU A 81 7.97 11.71 -5.62
C LEU A 81 7.15 11.16 -6.78
N PHE A 82 6.87 9.86 -6.73
CA PHE A 82 5.89 9.19 -7.58
C PHE A 82 4.74 8.66 -6.72
N LEU A 83 3.51 8.89 -7.14
CA LEU A 83 2.30 8.42 -6.46
C LEU A 83 1.42 7.67 -7.45
N LEU A 84 0.88 6.53 -7.05
CA LEU A 84 -0.05 5.74 -7.86
C LEU A 84 -1.36 5.52 -7.11
N THR A 85 -2.48 5.79 -7.77
CA THR A 85 -3.82 5.46 -7.26
C THR A 85 -4.58 4.69 -8.35
N GLN A 86 -4.88 3.42 -8.07
CA GLN A 86 -5.58 2.50 -8.95
C GLN A 86 -7.07 2.42 -8.60
N ASP A 87 -7.91 2.83 -9.53
CA ASP A 87 -9.35 3.04 -9.37
C ASP A 87 -10.17 1.76 -9.64
N ASP A 88 -11.49 1.87 -9.42
CA ASP A 88 -12.52 0.85 -9.61
C ASP A 88 -12.37 -0.48 -8.85
N CYS A 89 -11.54 -0.56 -7.79
CA CYS A 89 -11.35 -1.79 -7.01
C CYS A 89 -10.98 -3.00 -7.90
N LYS A 90 -10.18 -2.80 -8.96
CA LYS A 90 -9.89 -3.86 -9.95
C LYS A 90 -9.03 -4.98 -9.36
N GLN A 91 -9.34 -6.24 -9.72
CA GLN A 91 -8.57 -7.41 -9.29
C GLN A 91 -7.08 -7.35 -9.70
N VAL A 92 -6.76 -6.64 -10.79
CA VAL A 92 -5.37 -6.42 -11.25
C VAL A 92 -4.53 -5.56 -10.31
N ALA A 93 -5.14 -4.81 -9.38
CA ALA A 93 -4.37 -4.20 -8.29
C ALA A 93 -3.61 -5.26 -7.47
N TYR A 94 -4.21 -6.43 -7.28
CA TYR A 94 -3.58 -7.57 -6.60
C TYR A 94 -2.67 -8.37 -7.55
N CYS A 95 -3.24 -9.02 -8.56
CA CYS A 95 -2.52 -10.01 -9.36
C CYS A 95 -1.61 -9.44 -10.46
N CYS A 96 -1.54 -8.11 -10.61
CA CYS A 96 -0.65 -7.45 -11.57
C CYS A 96 0.22 -6.40 -10.87
N THR A 97 -0.37 -5.33 -10.32
CA THR A 97 0.38 -4.21 -9.72
C THR A 97 1.13 -4.63 -8.46
N TRP A 98 0.43 -5.12 -7.44
CA TRP A 98 1.06 -5.61 -6.21
C TRP A 98 1.95 -6.83 -6.47
N ALA A 99 1.52 -7.73 -7.37
CA ALA A 99 2.28 -8.92 -7.69
C ALA A 99 3.64 -8.59 -8.30
N ALA A 100 3.70 -7.65 -9.25
CA ALA A 100 4.95 -7.19 -9.86
C ALA A 100 5.88 -6.56 -8.83
N ILE A 101 5.36 -5.67 -7.98
CA ILE A 101 6.12 -4.99 -6.93
C ILE A 101 6.73 -6.00 -5.95
N ASN A 102 5.96 -7.02 -5.55
CA ASN A 102 6.33 -7.94 -4.48
C ASN A 102 6.94 -9.26 -4.98
N GLY A 103 7.38 -9.32 -6.24
CA GLY A 103 8.03 -10.50 -6.81
C GLY A 103 7.14 -11.75 -6.79
N LYS A 104 5.83 -11.57 -6.99
CA LYS A 104 4.83 -12.64 -7.02
C LYS A 104 4.58 -13.11 -8.46
N PRO A 105 3.92 -14.28 -8.64
CA PRO A 105 3.57 -14.79 -9.96
C PRO A 105 2.78 -13.76 -10.77
N LEU A 106 3.10 -13.59 -12.05
CA LEU A 106 2.36 -12.74 -12.98
C LEU A 106 1.76 -13.58 -14.10
N SER A 107 0.66 -13.12 -14.67
CA SER A 107 -0.03 -13.75 -15.80
C SER A 107 -0.37 -12.68 -16.84
N ASN A 108 -0.32 -13.03 -18.12
CA ASN A 108 -0.68 -12.12 -19.22
C ASN A 108 -2.16 -12.27 -19.59
N GLU A 109 -2.75 -13.45 -19.37
CA GLU A 109 -4.10 -13.78 -19.81
C GLU A 109 -5.11 -13.93 -18.66
N TYR A 110 -4.64 -14.16 -17.44
CA TYR A 110 -5.47 -14.58 -16.32
C TYR A 110 -5.24 -13.76 -15.04
N PHE A 111 -6.13 -13.96 -14.07
CA PHE A 111 -6.22 -13.20 -12.83
C PHE A 111 -6.42 -14.16 -11.67
N TYR A 112 -5.63 -14.02 -10.61
CA TYR A 112 -5.74 -14.86 -9.42
C TYR A 112 -6.03 -14.03 -8.16
N SER A 113 -6.57 -14.68 -7.14
CA SER A 113 -6.81 -14.09 -5.82
C SER A 113 -5.89 -14.67 -4.74
N ALA A 114 -5.89 -14.05 -3.56
CA ALA A 114 -4.95 -14.37 -2.49
C ALA A 114 -5.02 -15.82 -2.02
N ASN A 115 -6.24 -16.36 -1.89
CA ASN A 115 -6.45 -17.75 -1.52
C ASN A 115 -5.94 -18.74 -2.59
N GLN A 116 -6.01 -18.37 -3.88
CA GLN A 116 -5.42 -19.16 -4.98
C GLN A 116 -3.88 -19.14 -4.93
N LEU A 117 -3.28 -17.96 -4.67
CA LEU A 117 -1.83 -17.84 -4.47
C LEU A 117 -1.35 -18.69 -3.30
N LYS A 118 -2.02 -18.58 -2.13
CA LYS A 118 -1.67 -19.36 -0.94
C LYS A 118 -1.77 -20.87 -1.18
N ALA A 119 -2.79 -21.31 -1.93
CA ALA A 119 -2.93 -22.72 -2.27
C ALA A 119 -1.90 -23.22 -3.31
N GLY A 120 -1.22 -22.31 -4.02
CA GLY A 120 -0.42 -22.65 -5.19
C GLY A 120 -1.27 -23.16 -6.36
N ASP A 121 -2.52 -22.71 -6.46
CA ASP A 121 -3.38 -22.92 -7.62
C ASP A 121 -3.25 -21.70 -8.52
N LEU A 122 -2.34 -21.75 -9.48
CA LEU A 122 -1.96 -20.61 -10.31
C LEU A 122 -2.35 -20.82 -11.78
N PRO A 123 -2.52 -19.73 -12.55
CA PRO A 123 -2.69 -19.78 -14.01
C PRO A 123 -1.61 -20.60 -14.74
N PRO A 124 -1.91 -21.09 -15.96
CA PRO A 124 -0.97 -21.90 -16.74
C PRO A 124 0.18 -21.08 -17.37
N ASP A 125 0.02 -19.76 -17.48
CA ASP A 125 0.94 -18.83 -18.16
C ASP A 125 1.80 -18.02 -17.18
N ILE A 126 1.98 -18.52 -15.94
CA ILE A 126 2.75 -17.81 -14.92
C ILE A 126 4.17 -17.51 -15.39
N TYR A 127 4.58 -16.26 -15.17
CA TYR A 127 5.97 -15.82 -15.25
C TYR A 127 6.33 -14.96 -14.02
N TYR A 128 7.62 -14.64 -13.89
CA TYR A 128 8.14 -13.83 -12.79
C TYR A 128 9.12 -12.79 -13.34
N LEU A 129 9.18 -11.62 -12.70
CA LEU A 129 10.26 -10.64 -12.95
C LEU A 129 11.60 -11.10 -12.37
N GLY A 130 11.60 -12.05 -11.44
CA GLY A 130 12.79 -12.55 -10.75
C GLY A 130 13.31 -11.62 -9.64
N LYS A 131 12.61 -10.53 -9.34
CA LYS A 131 12.93 -9.57 -8.27
C LYS A 131 11.69 -8.81 -7.82
N THR A 132 11.77 -8.21 -6.64
CA THR A 132 10.85 -7.18 -6.14
C THR A 132 11.24 -5.80 -6.69
N LEU A 133 10.30 -4.86 -6.69
CA LEU A 133 10.49 -3.50 -7.22
C LEU A 133 10.39 -2.47 -6.09
N GLY A 134 11.38 -1.59 -5.98
CA GLY A 134 11.49 -0.69 -4.84
C GLY A 134 12.60 0.34 -4.97
N CYS A 135 12.78 1.11 -3.90
CA CYS A 135 13.98 1.89 -3.62
C CYS A 135 14.65 1.33 -2.34
N THR A 136 15.68 2.00 -1.83
CA THR A 136 16.23 1.74 -0.51
C THR A 136 15.80 2.82 0.48
N ASP A 137 15.97 2.57 1.77
CA ASP A 137 15.78 3.55 2.84
C ASP A 137 16.95 4.56 2.96
N GLY A 138 17.92 4.51 2.05
CA GLY A 138 19.13 5.34 2.05
C GLY A 138 20.27 4.77 2.89
N VAL A 139 20.05 3.68 3.63
CA VAL A 139 21.04 3.04 4.52
C VAL A 139 21.07 1.51 4.34
N GLY A 140 20.64 1.04 3.17
CA GLY A 140 20.85 -0.32 2.70
C GLY A 140 19.67 -1.29 2.88
N ASN A 141 18.53 -0.86 3.43
CA ASN A 141 17.34 -1.70 3.50
C ASN A 141 16.42 -1.44 2.30
N GLU A 142 15.80 -2.51 1.78
CA GLU A 142 14.80 -2.39 0.73
C GLU A 142 13.54 -1.66 1.24
N VAL A 143 12.98 -0.80 0.39
CA VAL A 143 11.66 -0.18 0.52
C VAL A 143 10.91 -0.43 -0.78
N ARG A 144 10.00 -1.41 -0.79
CA ARG A 144 9.20 -1.74 -1.98
C ARG A 144 8.29 -0.58 -2.36
N PHE A 145 8.04 -0.43 -3.65
CA PHE A 145 7.09 0.56 -4.14
C PHE A 145 5.70 0.32 -3.54
N ASN A 146 4.95 1.39 -3.36
CA ASN A 146 3.62 1.32 -2.81
C ASN A 146 2.63 2.19 -3.59
N PHE A 147 1.35 1.87 -3.45
CA PHE A 147 0.28 2.54 -4.18
C PHE A 147 -0.99 2.56 -3.35
N THR A 148 -2.02 3.21 -3.86
CA THR A 148 -3.37 3.15 -3.31
C THR A 148 -4.29 2.41 -4.28
N THR A 149 -5.17 1.55 -3.76
CA THR A 149 -6.32 1.06 -4.53
C THR A 149 -7.63 1.57 -3.94
N THR A 150 -8.61 1.85 -4.79
CA THR A 150 -9.96 2.16 -4.33
C THR A 150 -10.70 0.89 -3.91
N LEU A 151 -11.67 1.02 -3.02
CA LEU A 151 -12.51 -0.09 -2.57
C LEU A 151 -13.97 0.09 -3.01
N ALA A 152 -14.73 -1.00 -3.02
CA ALA A 152 -16.15 -1.03 -3.34
C ALA A 152 -16.99 -1.79 -2.26
N PRO A 153 -16.92 -1.41 -0.97
CA PRO A 153 -17.34 -2.28 0.15
C PRO A 153 -18.84 -2.57 0.23
N GLU A 154 -19.67 -1.78 -0.46
CA GLU A 154 -21.12 -2.00 -0.52
C GLU A 154 -21.54 -3.06 -1.55
N TYR A 155 -20.59 -3.56 -2.35
CA TYR A 155 -20.87 -4.49 -3.42
C TYR A 155 -20.54 -5.93 -3.01
N GLU A 156 -21.52 -6.83 -3.14
CA GLU A 156 -21.44 -8.21 -2.65
C GLU A 156 -20.27 -9.04 -3.21
N TRP A 157 -19.71 -8.67 -4.37
CA TRP A 157 -18.59 -9.41 -4.93
C TRP A 157 -17.34 -9.34 -4.05
N MET A 158 -17.18 -8.29 -3.23
CA MET A 158 -16.04 -8.20 -2.31
C MET A 158 -16.04 -9.33 -1.27
N ASN A 159 -17.21 -9.89 -0.96
CA ASN A 159 -17.38 -11.00 -0.03
C ASN A 159 -17.20 -12.38 -0.69
N LYS A 160 -16.96 -12.44 -2.01
CA LYS A 160 -16.89 -13.69 -2.76
C LYS A 160 -15.43 -14.14 -2.93
N ARG A 161 -15.08 -15.23 -2.27
CA ARG A 161 -13.78 -15.91 -2.45
C ARG A 161 -13.68 -16.54 -3.83
N ALA A 162 -12.48 -16.49 -4.42
CA ALA A 162 -12.19 -17.17 -5.66
C ALA A 162 -12.18 -18.70 -5.45
N LYS A 163 -12.58 -19.46 -6.47
CA LYS A 163 -12.55 -20.92 -6.40
C LYS A 163 -11.10 -21.40 -6.53
N VAL A 164 -10.68 -22.32 -5.66
CA VAL A 164 -9.35 -22.94 -5.71
C VAL A 164 -9.53 -24.41 -6.12
N ASN A 165 -8.84 -24.84 -7.17
CA ASN A 165 -8.89 -26.21 -7.67
C ASN A 165 -7.51 -26.64 -8.17
N LYS A 166 -6.56 -26.78 -7.22
CA LYS A 166 -5.16 -27.08 -7.48
C LYS A 166 -5.01 -28.37 -8.31
N GLY A 167 -4.27 -28.28 -9.40
CA GLY A 167 -4.01 -29.41 -10.32
C GLY A 167 -5.10 -29.65 -11.36
N TYR A 168 -6.21 -28.90 -11.35
CA TYR A 168 -7.24 -28.97 -12.37
C TYR A 168 -6.86 -28.15 -13.61
N THR A 169 -6.84 -28.81 -14.77
CA THR A 169 -6.34 -28.26 -16.05
C THR A 169 -7.31 -28.40 -17.23
N LYS A 170 -8.55 -28.86 -17.02
CA LYS A 170 -9.53 -28.99 -18.11
C LYS A 170 -10.03 -27.63 -18.62
N ASP A 171 -10.08 -26.65 -17.74
CA ASP A 171 -10.36 -25.24 -18.03
C ASP A 171 -9.73 -24.33 -16.95
N TYR A 172 -9.75 -23.03 -17.21
CA TYR A 172 -9.14 -22.00 -16.37
C TYR A 172 -10.13 -20.90 -15.97
N TYR A 173 -11.44 -21.18 -15.96
CA TYR A 173 -12.48 -20.18 -15.66
C TYR A 173 -12.36 -19.57 -14.26
N ARG A 174 -11.78 -20.32 -13.31
CA ARG A 174 -11.48 -19.83 -11.96
C ARG A 174 -10.45 -18.69 -11.92
N PHE A 175 -9.73 -18.47 -13.03
CA PHE A 175 -8.77 -17.37 -13.20
C PHE A 175 -9.26 -16.28 -14.17
N PHE A 176 -10.54 -16.26 -14.52
CA PHE A 176 -11.11 -15.13 -15.25
C PHE A 176 -11.29 -13.93 -14.33
N MET A 177 -11.21 -12.72 -14.89
CA MET A 177 -11.29 -11.49 -14.12
C MET A 177 -12.62 -11.44 -13.34
N SER A 178 -12.50 -11.27 -12.03
CA SER A 178 -13.63 -11.02 -11.14
C SER A 178 -14.09 -9.57 -11.26
N ALA A 179 -15.29 -9.26 -10.73
CA ALA A 179 -15.82 -7.90 -10.75
C ALA A 179 -14.90 -6.87 -10.06
N GLY A 180 -14.12 -7.30 -9.07
CA GLY A 180 -13.13 -6.50 -8.37
C GLY A 180 -12.33 -7.34 -7.38
N LEU A 181 -11.60 -6.66 -6.49
CA LEU A 181 -10.94 -7.27 -5.35
C LEU A 181 -11.96 -7.85 -4.37
N ASN A 182 -11.63 -8.98 -3.74
CA ASN A 182 -12.31 -9.46 -2.55
C ASN A 182 -11.53 -9.06 -1.27
N TRP A 183 -12.13 -9.23 -0.09
CA TRP A 183 -11.49 -8.84 1.17
C TRP A 183 -10.18 -9.56 1.45
N ASP A 184 -10.06 -10.83 1.05
CA ASP A 184 -8.80 -11.57 1.15
C ASP A 184 -7.68 -10.89 0.33
N ASN A 185 -7.99 -10.36 -0.86
CA ASN A 185 -7.05 -9.57 -1.64
C ASN A 185 -6.69 -8.26 -0.94
N VAL A 186 -7.67 -7.54 -0.40
CA VAL A 186 -7.47 -6.23 0.26
C VAL A 186 -6.64 -6.39 1.53
N ALA A 187 -6.88 -7.43 2.32
CA ALA A 187 -6.11 -7.78 3.50
C ALA A 187 -4.63 -8.03 3.17
N GLU A 188 -4.35 -8.83 2.15
CA GLU A 188 -2.99 -9.05 1.68
C GLU A 188 -2.34 -7.75 1.20
N LEU A 189 -3.03 -6.95 0.37
CA LEU A 189 -2.51 -5.64 -0.08
C LEU A 189 -2.13 -4.75 1.12
N ALA A 190 -3.01 -4.67 2.13
CA ALA A 190 -2.82 -3.87 3.33
C ALA A 190 -1.60 -4.30 4.16
N ASN A 191 -1.33 -5.60 4.27
CA ASN A 191 -0.14 -6.13 4.97
C ASN A 191 1.18 -5.70 4.29
N TYR A 192 1.17 -5.35 3.01
CA TYR A 192 2.35 -4.78 2.32
C TYR A 192 2.32 -3.25 2.29
N GLY A 193 1.46 -2.62 3.08
CA GLY A 193 1.36 -1.16 3.20
C GLY A 193 0.60 -0.47 2.08
N VAL A 194 -0.14 -1.21 1.24
CA VAL A 194 -0.98 -0.61 0.20
C VAL A 194 -2.04 0.27 0.85
N GLY A 195 -2.17 1.49 0.32
CA GLY A 195 -3.17 2.46 0.75
C GLY A 195 -4.55 2.08 0.23
N ILE A 196 -5.59 2.57 0.89
CA ILE A 196 -6.98 2.38 0.46
C ILE A 196 -7.68 3.71 0.24
N ALA A 197 -8.67 3.74 -0.65
CA ALA A 197 -9.46 4.94 -0.92
C ALA A 197 -10.95 4.64 -1.14
N PHE A 198 -11.80 5.58 -0.74
CA PHE A 198 -13.16 5.70 -1.24
C PHE A 198 -13.15 6.02 -2.73
N HIS A 199 -14.20 5.61 -3.42
CA HIS A 199 -14.46 5.95 -4.82
C HIS A 199 -15.98 6.03 -5.04
N ASP A 200 -16.57 5.22 -5.90
CA ASP A 200 -18.01 5.08 -6.04
C ASP A 200 -18.67 4.51 -4.78
N VAL A 201 -19.85 5.04 -4.44
CA VAL A 201 -20.74 4.50 -3.41
C VAL A 201 -22.04 4.01 -4.05
N ASN A 202 -22.71 3.05 -3.42
CA ASN A 202 -23.91 2.41 -3.97
C ASN A 202 -25.18 3.25 -3.70
N VAL A 203 -25.29 4.39 -4.41
CA VAL A 203 -26.41 5.33 -4.30
C VAL A 203 -27.19 5.42 -5.60
N GLU A 204 -28.52 5.63 -5.50
CA GLU A 204 -29.36 5.89 -6.67
C GLU A 204 -29.07 7.26 -7.30
N ASP A 205 -28.93 8.30 -6.45
CA ASP A 205 -28.63 9.67 -6.90
C ASP A 205 -27.18 10.05 -6.57
N VAL A 206 -26.29 9.81 -7.54
CA VAL A 206 -24.87 10.18 -7.48
C VAL A 206 -24.61 11.69 -7.52
N ASN A 207 -25.65 12.53 -7.66
CA ASN A 207 -25.51 14.00 -7.64
C ASN A 207 -26.04 14.62 -6.34
N ASN A 208 -26.36 13.79 -5.33
CA ASN A 208 -26.79 14.25 -4.02
C ASN A 208 -25.69 14.05 -2.96
N ALA A 209 -25.05 15.14 -2.55
CA ALA A 209 -23.93 15.10 -1.60
C ALA A 209 -24.32 14.57 -0.21
N ASP A 210 -25.55 14.82 0.26
CA ASP A 210 -26.01 14.33 1.56
C ASP A 210 -26.22 12.82 1.53
N THR A 211 -26.66 12.28 0.40
CA THR A 211 -26.84 10.83 0.21
C THR A 211 -25.47 10.14 0.12
N ILE A 212 -24.55 10.68 -0.69
CA ILE A 212 -23.18 10.17 -0.77
C ILE A 212 -22.50 10.19 0.62
N LEU A 213 -22.66 11.28 1.38
CA LEU A 213 -22.08 11.38 2.73
C LEU A 213 -22.56 10.28 3.67
N LYS A 214 -23.84 9.90 3.61
CA LYS A 214 -24.37 8.78 4.40
C LYS A 214 -23.73 7.46 3.99
N HIS A 215 -23.52 7.25 2.69
CA HIS A 215 -22.90 6.02 2.20
C HIS A 215 -21.40 5.95 2.49
N TYR A 216 -20.69 7.07 2.57
CA TYR A 216 -19.31 7.05 3.10
C TYR A 216 -19.25 6.48 4.52
N ALA A 217 -20.25 6.74 5.37
CA ALA A 217 -20.30 6.13 6.69
C ALA A 217 -20.52 4.61 6.63
N ILE A 218 -21.43 4.14 5.78
CA ILE A 218 -21.67 2.70 5.55
C ILE A 218 -20.40 2.01 5.04
N VAL A 219 -19.73 2.62 4.06
CA VAL A 219 -18.47 2.13 3.52
C VAL A 219 -17.39 2.09 4.60
N GLN A 220 -17.24 3.14 5.40
CA GLN A 220 -16.24 3.17 6.48
C GLN A 220 -16.47 2.07 7.52
N ASP A 221 -17.72 1.81 7.89
CA ASP A 221 -18.08 0.75 8.84
C ASP A 221 -17.73 -0.63 8.27
N SER A 222 -18.00 -0.86 6.98
CA SER A 222 -17.63 -2.10 6.28
C SER A 222 -16.11 -2.31 6.24
N ILE A 223 -15.34 -1.27 5.87
CA ILE A 223 -13.86 -1.35 5.86
C ILE A 223 -13.33 -1.66 7.27
N ARG A 224 -13.83 -0.98 8.30
CA ARG A 224 -13.39 -1.22 9.68
C ARG A 224 -13.73 -2.63 10.16
N HIS A 225 -14.88 -3.17 9.77
CA HIS A 225 -15.27 -4.53 10.11
C HIS A 225 -14.30 -5.56 9.51
N GLU A 226 -14.00 -5.42 8.23
CA GLU A 226 -13.25 -6.41 7.45
C GLU A 226 -11.72 -6.29 7.62
N MET A 227 -11.23 -5.12 8.04
CA MET A 227 -9.79 -4.80 8.06
C MET A 227 -9.25 -4.53 9.47
N SER A 228 -9.72 -5.28 10.48
CA SER A 228 -9.28 -5.14 11.88
C SER A 228 -9.30 -3.68 12.38
N GLY A 229 -10.38 -2.98 12.06
CA GLY A 229 -10.62 -1.59 12.44
C GLY A 229 -9.81 -0.54 11.68
N ARG A 230 -9.14 -0.90 10.58
CA ARG A 230 -8.59 0.09 9.64
C ARG A 230 -9.73 0.96 9.08
N GLY A 231 -9.67 2.26 9.29
CA GLY A 231 -10.49 3.24 8.60
C GLY A 231 -9.84 3.69 7.29
N CYS A 232 -10.66 4.19 6.37
CA CYS A 232 -10.21 4.87 5.17
C CYS A 232 -10.23 6.39 5.40
N LYS A 233 -9.18 7.09 4.93
CA LYS A 233 -9.05 8.55 5.04
C LYS A 233 -8.83 9.25 3.71
N PHE A 234 -8.98 8.55 2.59
CA PHE A 234 -8.68 9.07 1.27
C PHE A 234 -9.84 8.86 0.30
N LEU A 235 -10.24 9.89 -0.44
CA LEU A 235 -11.14 9.78 -1.59
C LEU A 235 -10.37 9.94 -2.91
N ALA A 236 -10.46 8.95 -3.79
CA ALA A 236 -10.23 9.18 -5.21
C ALA A 236 -11.56 9.56 -5.86
N GLU A 237 -11.65 10.74 -6.49
CA GLU A 237 -12.89 11.18 -7.14
C GLU A 237 -13.29 10.20 -8.27
N PRO A 238 -14.52 9.64 -8.23
CA PRO A 238 -15.03 8.86 -9.33
C PRO A 238 -15.68 9.74 -10.41
N ASN A 239 -15.51 9.35 -11.67
CA ASN A 239 -16.28 9.84 -12.81
C ASN A 239 -16.23 11.37 -13.05
N GLY A 240 -15.24 12.08 -12.50
CA GLY A 240 -15.19 13.54 -12.53
C GLY A 240 -16.33 14.23 -11.74
N ASN A 241 -17.01 13.48 -10.87
CA ASN A 241 -18.21 13.95 -10.17
C ASN A 241 -17.85 14.68 -8.87
N LYS A 242 -17.87 16.02 -8.94
CA LYS A 242 -17.54 16.91 -7.82
C LYS A 242 -18.50 16.83 -6.63
N THR A 243 -19.65 16.16 -6.77
CA THR A 243 -20.55 15.87 -5.66
C THR A 243 -19.86 14.98 -4.62
N TYR A 244 -19.05 14.01 -5.06
CA TYR A 244 -18.26 13.14 -4.17
C TYR A 244 -17.25 13.95 -3.35
N VAL A 245 -16.57 14.91 -3.98
CA VAL A 245 -15.63 15.82 -3.30
C VAL A 245 -16.35 16.71 -2.31
N THR A 246 -17.53 17.24 -2.68
CA THR A 246 -18.36 18.05 -1.78
C THR A 246 -18.76 17.26 -0.53
N ALA A 247 -19.26 16.03 -0.72
CA ALA A 247 -19.59 15.12 0.37
C ALA A 247 -18.35 14.79 1.23
N ALA A 248 -17.19 14.53 0.62
CA ALA A 248 -15.97 14.17 1.34
C ALA A 248 -15.39 15.32 2.16
N LYS A 249 -15.57 16.57 1.71
CA LYS A 249 -15.23 17.75 2.52
C LYS A 249 -16.06 17.81 3.80
N MET A 250 -17.31 17.36 3.77
CA MET A 250 -18.20 17.30 4.94
C MET A 250 -17.98 16.06 5.82
N TYR A 251 -17.53 14.94 5.24
CA TYR A 251 -17.30 13.69 5.98
C TYR A 251 -15.95 13.71 6.70
N SER A 252 -15.96 13.83 8.03
CA SER A 252 -14.74 14.11 8.81
C SER A 252 -13.61 13.08 8.64
N PRO A 253 -13.84 11.75 8.47
CA PRO A 253 -12.75 10.78 8.34
C PRO A 253 -11.89 10.95 7.08
N ILE A 254 -12.44 11.42 5.95
CA ILE A 254 -11.65 11.63 4.73
C ILE A 254 -10.71 12.83 4.94
N GLN A 255 -9.41 12.61 5.08
CA GLN A 255 -8.42 13.65 5.31
C GLN A 255 -7.74 14.14 4.03
N ILE A 256 -7.75 13.38 2.93
CA ILE A 256 -7.12 13.80 1.67
C ILE A 256 -7.93 13.30 0.48
N MET A 257 -7.83 13.98 -0.66
CA MET A 257 -8.61 13.65 -1.86
C MET A 257 -7.76 13.79 -3.13
N THR A 258 -8.15 13.14 -4.21
CA THR A 258 -7.54 13.35 -5.53
C THR A 258 -8.56 13.41 -6.66
N ALA A 259 -8.24 14.14 -7.74
CA ALA A 259 -9.07 14.30 -8.93
C ALA A 259 -8.24 14.69 -10.18
N GLN A 260 -8.84 14.55 -11.37
CA GLN A 260 -8.22 14.91 -12.66
C GLN A 260 -8.51 16.36 -13.10
N GLY A 261 -9.65 16.94 -12.73
CA GLY A 261 -10.07 18.28 -13.18
C GLY A 261 -10.58 19.20 -12.05
N GLY A 262 -10.65 20.51 -12.31
CA GLY A 262 -11.11 21.53 -11.36
C GLY A 262 -9.97 22.34 -10.74
N ASP A 263 -10.24 22.97 -9.59
CA ASP A 263 -9.22 23.64 -8.78
C ASP A 263 -8.45 22.60 -7.95
N LEU A 264 -7.24 22.27 -8.40
CA LEU A 264 -6.45 21.15 -7.90
C LEU A 264 -5.09 21.61 -7.38
N LYS A 265 -4.70 21.10 -6.21
CA LYS A 265 -3.36 21.31 -5.65
C LYS A 265 -2.36 20.43 -6.40
N THR A 266 -1.37 21.06 -7.02
CA THR A 266 -0.16 20.37 -7.47
C THR A 266 0.81 20.28 -6.29
N ILE A 267 1.37 19.09 -6.04
CA ILE A 267 2.40 18.88 -5.03
C ILE A 267 3.76 19.22 -5.66
N TYR A 268 4.50 20.12 -5.02
CA TYR A 268 5.90 20.39 -5.33
C TYR A 268 6.72 19.96 -4.12
N PRO A 269 7.22 18.71 -4.08
CA PRO A 269 7.65 18.10 -2.81
C PRO A 269 8.69 18.92 -2.04
N PHE A 270 9.67 19.51 -2.74
CA PHE A 270 10.77 20.30 -2.18
C PHE A 270 10.42 21.76 -1.85
N ARG A 271 9.15 22.14 -1.97
CA ARG A 271 8.61 23.44 -1.54
C ARG A 271 7.25 23.29 -0.87
N GLU A 272 6.84 22.08 -0.54
CA GLU A 272 5.55 21.84 0.08
C GLU A 272 5.68 22.20 1.56
N GLU A 273 5.14 23.35 1.96
CA GLU A 273 5.06 23.76 3.37
C GLU A 273 3.62 23.76 3.89
N THR A 274 2.69 23.28 3.07
CA THR A 274 1.25 23.31 3.38
C THR A 274 0.81 21.98 3.96
N ASP A 275 0.01 22.04 5.02
CA ASP A 275 -0.74 20.89 5.52
C ASP A 275 -1.77 20.47 4.46
N LEU A 276 -1.65 19.23 3.99
CA LEU A 276 -2.48 18.71 2.92
C LEU A 276 -3.88 18.24 3.38
N LYS A 277 -4.24 18.44 4.65
CA LYS A 277 -5.56 18.09 5.20
C LYS A 277 -6.69 18.75 4.39
N LYS A 278 -7.63 17.92 3.95
CA LYS A 278 -8.78 18.20 3.08
C LYS A 278 -8.42 18.80 1.71
N MET A 279 -7.16 18.71 1.27
CA MET A 279 -6.77 19.16 -0.06
C MET A 279 -7.21 18.18 -1.15
N LEU A 280 -7.53 18.74 -2.32
CA LEU A 280 -7.82 17.97 -3.53
C LEU A 280 -6.58 17.98 -4.43
N ILE A 281 -5.85 16.86 -4.41
CA ILE A 281 -4.57 16.70 -5.09
C ILE A 281 -4.77 16.37 -6.57
N LYS A 282 -4.01 17.04 -7.43
CA LYS A 282 -4.00 16.77 -8.86
C LYS A 282 -3.41 15.38 -9.14
N ARG A 283 -4.16 14.58 -9.90
CA ARG A 283 -3.72 13.29 -10.47
C ARG A 283 -3.97 13.25 -11.97
N ILE A 284 -3.15 12.50 -12.70
CA ILE A 284 -3.20 12.40 -14.17
C ILE A 284 -3.36 10.94 -14.58
N PHE A 285 -4.29 10.68 -15.51
CA PHE A 285 -4.39 9.40 -16.20
C PHE A 285 -3.62 9.54 -17.51
N TYR A 286 -2.50 8.83 -17.60
CA TYR A 286 -1.66 8.82 -18.79
C TYR A 286 -2.18 7.78 -19.79
N GLU A 287 -2.14 8.12 -21.07
CA GLU A 287 -2.64 7.23 -22.15
C GLU A 287 -1.80 5.95 -22.29
N SER A 288 -0.51 6.02 -21.96
CA SER A 288 0.42 4.90 -22.05
C SER A 288 1.57 4.99 -21.04
N PRO A 289 2.24 3.86 -20.74
CA PRO A 289 3.51 3.83 -20.00
C PRO A 289 4.56 4.83 -20.52
N GLU A 290 4.69 4.98 -21.83
CA GLU A 290 5.68 5.88 -22.44
C GLU A 290 5.38 7.37 -22.15
N ASN A 291 4.10 7.75 -22.00
CA ASN A 291 3.76 9.09 -21.55
C ASN A 291 4.17 9.32 -20.09
N VAL A 292 4.08 8.29 -19.24
CA VAL A 292 4.56 8.38 -17.85
C VAL A 292 6.08 8.53 -17.82
N LYS A 293 6.81 7.71 -18.58
CA LYS A 293 8.29 7.83 -18.70
C LYS A 293 8.69 9.22 -19.17
N THR A 294 8.01 9.74 -20.19
CA THR A 294 8.23 11.11 -20.70
C THR A 294 8.02 12.15 -19.59
N ALA A 295 6.91 12.07 -18.85
CA ALA A 295 6.62 13.01 -17.76
C ALA A 295 7.66 12.94 -16.63
N ILE A 296 8.13 11.73 -16.28
CA ILE A 296 9.21 11.54 -15.31
C ILE A 296 10.49 12.24 -15.82
N ILE A 297 10.93 11.96 -17.05
CA ILE A 297 12.14 12.56 -17.62
C ILE A 297 12.04 14.09 -17.68
N GLU A 298 10.89 14.64 -18.07
CA GLU A 298 10.64 16.08 -18.09
C GLU A 298 10.78 16.71 -16.69
N GLN A 299 10.21 16.10 -15.65
CA GLN A 299 10.37 16.59 -14.29
C GLN A 299 11.81 16.46 -13.80
N LEU A 300 12.50 15.36 -14.09
CA LEU A 300 13.88 15.15 -13.64
C LEU A 300 14.89 16.09 -14.30
N ASN A 301 14.59 16.62 -15.49
CA ASN A 301 15.34 17.69 -16.14
C ASN A 301 15.19 19.07 -15.47
N LEU A 302 14.27 19.22 -14.52
CA LEU A 302 14.11 20.45 -13.73
C LEU A 302 14.97 20.40 -12.45
N PRO A 303 15.39 21.57 -11.93
CA PRO A 303 15.90 21.70 -10.57
C PRO A 303 14.92 21.09 -9.56
N ILE A 304 15.44 20.46 -8.51
CA ILE A 304 14.66 19.64 -7.57
C ILE A 304 13.48 20.40 -6.95
N GLU A 305 13.65 21.69 -6.68
CA GLU A 305 12.62 22.56 -6.10
C GLU A 305 11.46 22.79 -7.08
N ARG A 306 11.71 22.70 -8.38
CA ARG A 306 10.71 22.93 -9.43
C ARG A 306 9.97 21.67 -9.85
N ARG A 307 10.42 20.49 -9.43
CA ARG A 307 9.76 19.22 -9.74
C ARG A 307 8.41 19.15 -9.06
N ASN A 308 7.37 18.79 -9.81
CA ASN A 308 6.12 18.34 -9.21
C ASN A 308 6.16 16.83 -8.94
N ALA A 309 5.29 16.37 -8.05
CA ALA A 309 5.05 14.95 -7.90
C ALA A 309 4.40 14.38 -9.17
N ILE A 310 4.85 13.20 -9.61
CA ILE A 310 4.14 12.44 -10.64
C ILE A 310 3.04 11.65 -9.93
N HIS A 311 1.81 12.17 -9.92
CA HIS A 311 0.65 11.46 -9.37
C HIS A 311 -0.18 10.85 -10.50
N MET A 312 -0.06 9.53 -10.65
CA MET A 312 -0.70 8.74 -11.68
C MET A 312 -2.00 8.11 -11.18
N GLY A 313 -3.06 8.22 -12.00
CA GLY A 313 -4.29 7.44 -11.89
C GLY A 313 -4.32 6.35 -12.94
N ILE A 314 -4.88 5.19 -12.61
CA ILE A 314 -5.05 4.07 -13.54
C ILE A 314 -6.26 3.22 -13.17
N HIS A 315 -6.92 2.58 -14.16
CA HIS A 315 -7.97 1.59 -13.91
C HIS A 315 -7.39 0.17 -13.97
N LEU A 316 -6.98 -0.25 -15.17
CA LEU A 316 -6.44 -1.58 -15.44
C LEU A 316 -4.93 -1.55 -15.65
N THR A 317 -4.24 -2.47 -14.99
CA THR A 317 -2.81 -2.76 -15.21
C THR A 317 -2.63 -4.08 -15.96
N SER A 318 -1.59 -4.14 -16.77
CA SER A 318 -1.22 -5.25 -17.67
C SER A 318 0.29 -5.24 -17.88
N SER A 319 0.85 -6.14 -18.69
CA SER A 319 2.30 -6.28 -18.88
C SER A 319 3.04 -4.97 -19.22
N PRO A 320 2.53 -4.08 -20.10
CA PRO A 320 3.18 -2.78 -20.33
C PRO A 320 3.29 -1.89 -19.09
N TRP A 321 2.34 -2.01 -18.15
CA TRP A 321 2.39 -1.29 -16.87
C TRP A 321 3.34 -1.97 -15.88
N VAL A 322 3.48 -3.29 -15.94
CA VAL A 322 4.52 -4.02 -15.21
C VAL A 322 5.91 -3.58 -15.69
N ASP A 323 6.11 -3.47 -17.00
CA ASP A 323 7.35 -2.99 -17.60
C ASP A 323 7.69 -1.55 -17.19
N LEU A 324 6.67 -0.70 -16.99
CA LEU A 324 6.86 0.63 -16.42
C LEU A 324 7.39 0.58 -14.99
N LEU A 325 6.77 -0.23 -14.12
CA LEU A 325 7.21 -0.36 -12.73
C LEU A 325 8.64 -0.91 -12.65
N LEU A 326 8.95 -1.91 -13.50
CA LEU A 326 10.30 -2.46 -13.63
C LEU A 326 11.29 -1.38 -14.09
N TRP A 327 10.93 -0.59 -15.10
CA TRP A 327 11.78 0.50 -15.58
C TRP A 327 12.00 1.58 -14.51
N ILE A 328 10.98 1.94 -13.71
CA ILE A 328 11.15 2.89 -12.60
C ILE A 328 12.13 2.33 -11.56
N ASN A 329 12.04 1.04 -11.23
CA ASN A 329 12.99 0.37 -10.35
C ASN A 329 14.43 0.42 -10.89
N ASP A 330 14.59 0.08 -12.17
CA ASP A 330 15.90 -0.08 -12.81
C ASP A 330 16.59 1.26 -13.09
N MET A 331 15.82 2.34 -13.27
CA MET A 331 16.37 3.67 -13.53
C MET A 331 16.52 4.49 -12.25
N TYR A 332 15.52 4.43 -11.36
CA TYR A 332 15.39 5.38 -10.25
C TYR A 332 15.15 4.74 -8.88
N GLY A 333 14.94 3.43 -8.84
CA GLY A 333 14.79 2.65 -7.62
C GLY A 333 16.11 2.02 -7.18
N LYS A 334 16.01 0.93 -6.44
CA LYS A 334 17.13 0.24 -5.79
C LYS A 334 18.17 -0.34 -6.76
N ASP A 335 17.77 -0.58 -8.01
CA ASP A 335 18.66 -1.08 -9.07
C ASP A 335 19.17 0.05 -10.00
N GLY A 336 18.73 1.29 -9.74
CA GLY A 336 19.10 2.50 -10.48
C GLY A 336 19.85 3.50 -9.62
N ASP A 337 19.48 4.79 -9.72
CA ASP A 337 20.08 5.86 -8.92
C ASP A 337 19.49 6.02 -7.50
N ASP A 338 18.52 5.17 -7.15
CA ASP A 338 17.83 5.15 -5.86
C ASP A 338 17.20 6.49 -5.45
N SER A 339 16.83 7.32 -6.41
CA SER A 339 16.36 8.69 -6.21
C SER A 339 14.85 8.83 -5.99
N VAL A 340 14.03 7.81 -6.29
CA VAL A 340 12.56 7.90 -6.22
C VAL A 340 12.03 7.51 -4.84
N TRP A 341 11.09 8.28 -4.32
CA TRP A 341 10.14 7.80 -3.32
C TRP A 341 8.81 7.47 -3.98
N PHE A 342 8.36 6.23 -3.84
CA PHE A 342 7.11 5.75 -4.42
C PHE A 342 6.19 5.18 -3.32
N PRO A 343 5.56 6.03 -2.48
CA PRO A 343 4.61 5.62 -1.46
C PRO A 343 3.17 5.59 -1.99
N SER A 344 2.25 5.12 -1.13
CA SER A 344 0.83 5.44 -1.29
C SER A 344 0.57 6.93 -1.00
N LEU A 345 -0.54 7.49 -1.50
CA LEU A 345 -0.88 8.89 -1.17
C LEU A 345 -1.14 9.07 0.33
N GLU A 346 -1.70 8.07 0.99
CA GLU A 346 -1.93 8.09 2.44
C GLU A 346 -0.61 8.21 3.21
N GLU A 347 0.40 7.42 2.86
CA GLU A 347 1.71 7.48 3.50
C GLU A 347 2.40 8.83 3.25
N TYR A 348 2.34 9.35 2.01
CA TYR A 348 2.88 10.69 1.73
C TYR A 348 2.16 11.78 2.52
N TYR A 349 0.84 11.69 2.64
CA TYR A 349 0.04 12.62 3.43
C TYR A 349 0.46 12.62 4.90
N GLU A 350 0.57 11.44 5.52
CA GLU A 350 0.99 11.32 6.92
C GLU A 350 2.42 11.85 7.11
N TYR A 351 3.35 11.54 6.20
CA TYR A 351 4.70 12.08 6.27
C TYR A 351 4.75 13.60 6.12
N ASN A 352 3.98 14.18 5.19
CA ASN A 352 3.83 15.63 5.06
C ASN A 352 3.30 16.24 6.37
N TYR A 353 2.28 15.62 6.97
CA TYR A 353 1.74 16.05 8.26
C TYR A 353 2.81 16.01 9.36
N TYR A 354 3.58 14.92 9.45
CA TYR A 354 4.67 14.84 10.41
C TYR A 354 5.75 15.90 10.16
N ARG A 355 6.15 16.17 8.91
CA ARG A 355 7.17 17.20 8.62
C ARG A 355 6.74 18.58 9.14
N ILE A 356 5.45 18.90 9.04
CA ILE A 356 4.90 20.21 9.41
C ILE A 356 4.65 20.31 10.92
N HIS A 357 4.16 19.23 11.54
CA HIS A 357 3.62 19.29 12.90
C HIS A 357 4.48 18.59 13.96
N SER A 358 5.49 17.82 13.56
CA SER A 358 6.36 17.15 14.52
C SER A 358 7.25 18.14 15.25
N THR A 359 7.62 17.77 16.48
CA THR A 359 8.64 18.49 17.25
C THR A 359 9.82 17.58 17.52
N ILE A 360 11.03 18.13 17.41
CA ILE A 360 12.26 17.43 17.77
C ILE A 360 12.89 18.18 18.93
N ARG A 361 13.05 17.48 20.06
CA ARG A 361 13.74 18.00 21.24
C ARG A 361 15.09 17.30 21.37
N LYS A 362 16.14 18.10 21.54
CA LYS A 362 17.51 17.64 21.77
C LYS A 362 17.87 17.78 23.25
N GLU A 363 18.51 16.77 23.83
CA GLU A 363 19.21 16.84 25.12
C GLU A 363 20.65 16.35 24.95
N ILE A 364 21.60 17.03 25.58
CA ILE A 364 23.01 16.67 25.54
C ILE A 364 23.49 16.40 26.97
N LYS A 365 24.17 15.28 27.18
CA LYS A 365 24.79 14.93 28.46
C LYS A 365 26.18 14.35 28.25
N GLY A 366 27.20 15.20 28.37
CA GLY A 366 28.56 14.81 28.02
C GLY A 366 28.64 14.49 26.52
N ASN A 367 29.02 13.26 26.18
CA ASN A 367 29.13 12.81 24.79
C ASN A 367 27.89 12.05 24.31
N GLU A 368 26.76 12.20 25.00
CA GLU A 368 25.48 11.57 24.67
C GLU A 368 24.52 12.61 24.09
N LEU A 369 23.97 12.31 22.92
CA LEU A 369 22.89 13.05 22.27
C LEU A 369 21.60 12.25 22.40
N LYS A 370 20.59 12.82 23.04
CA LYS A 370 19.23 12.28 23.06
C LYS A 370 18.29 13.11 22.21
N LEU A 371 17.49 12.43 21.40
CA LEU A 371 16.47 13.01 20.54
C LEU A 371 15.11 12.48 20.96
N TYR A 372 14.15 13.39 21.11
CA TYR A 372 12.74 13.08 21.30
C TYR A 372 11.97 13.62 20.10
N VAL A 373 11.53 12.73 19.22
CA VAL A 373 10.80 13.08 17.99
C VAL A 373 9.32 12.76 18.22
N THR A 374 8.49 13.80 18.33
CA THR A 374 7.05 13.64 18.53
C THR A 374 6.33 13.65 17.19
N LEU A 375 5.61 12.58 16.89
CA LEU A 375 4.81 12.35 15.70
C LEU A 375 3.32 12.49 16.06
N PRO A 376 2.73 13.70 15.94
CA PRO A 376 1.30 13.89 16.17
C PRO A 376 0.47 13.16 15.11
N SER A 377 -0.67 12.62 15.48
CA SER A 377 -1.53 11.84 14.57
C SER A 377 -2.96 12.37 14.52
N GLU A 378 -3.54 12.38 13.33
CA GLU A 378 -4.98 12.56 13.12
C GLU A 378 -5.69 11.19 13.07
N GLY A 379 -7.00 11.21 12.81
CA GLY A 379 -7.79 9.99 12.63
C GLY A 379 -7.24 9.10 11.50
N ASP A 380 -7.22 7.80 11.77
CA ASP A 380 -6.86 6.76 10.80
C ASP A 380 -5.42 6.90 10.22
N PHE A 381 -4.44 7.33 11.02
CA PHE A 381 -3.01 7.31 10.68
C PHE A 381 -2.39 5.92 10.90
N TYR A 382 -1.63 5.42 9.92
CA TYR A 382 -1.09 4.04 9.90
C TYR A 382 0.38 3.91 9.50
N TYR A 383 1.03 5.00 9.12
CA TYR A 383 2.44 5.03 8.72
C TYR A 383 3.27 5.93 9.64
N PRO A 384 3.30 5.72 10.97
CA PRO A 384 4.06 6.54 11.93
C PRO A 384 5.57 6.29 11.80
N SER A 385 6.14 6.70 10.67
CA SER A 385 7.55 6.55 10.31
C SER A 385 8.08 7.81 9.65
N ILE A 386 9.30 8.17 10.01
CA ILE A 386 9.92 9.44 9.61
C ILE A 386 11.42 9.27 9.37
N THR A 387 11.99 10.16 8.56
CA THR A 387 13.43 10.33 8.42
C THR A 387 13.86 11.58 9.18
N VAL A 388 14.97 11.51 9.92
CA VAL A 388 15.58 12.66 10.59
C VAL A 388 17.06 12.72 10.23
N ASN A 389 17.49 13.83 9.66
CA ASN A 389 18.90 14.12 9.38
C ASN A 389 19.53 14.81 10.59
N LEU A 390 20.76 14.42 10.92
CA LEU A 390 21.60 15.01 11.95
C LEU A 390 22.84 15.57 11.27
N ASN A 391 22.78 16.83 10.87
CA ASN A 391 23.88 17.49 10.16
C ASN A 391 25.13 17.51 11.05
N HIS A 392 26.30 17.40 10.42
CA HIS A 392 27.62 17.40 11.04
C HIS A 392 27.97 16.18 11.92
N LEU A 393 27.01 15.29 12.24
CA LEU A 393 27.27 14.04 12.95
C LEU A 393 27.43 12.88 11.98
N THR A 394 28.66 12.51 11.65
CA THR A 394 28.94 11.33 10.82
C THR A 394 29.12 10.07 11.67
N MET A 395 28.91 8.90 11.07
CA MET A 395 28.99 7.59 11.72
C MET A 395 30.37 7.31 12.33
N GLN A 396 31.45 7.93 11.83
CA GLN A 396 32.79 7.78 12.39
C GLN A 396 32.88 8.24 13.87
N HIS A 397 32.02 9.17 14.28
CA HIS A 397 31.97 9.68 15.66
C HIS A 397 30.94 8.94 16.52
N VAL A 398 30.12 8.06 15.94
CA VAL A 398 29.06 7.32 16.62
C VAL A 398 29.62 6.01 17.18
N LYS A 399 29.50 5.84 18.50
CA LYS A 399 29.83 4.57 19.17
C LYS A 399 28.64 3.62 19.19
N THR A 400 27.47 4.12 19.58
CA THR A 400 26.25 3.33 19.65
C THR A 400 25.03 4.20 19.36
N VAL A 401 24.03 3.61 18.74
CA VAL A 401 22.68 4.17 18.62
C VAL A 401 21.71 3.18 19.26
N SER A 402 20.84 3.67 20.13
CA SER A 402 19.77 2.90 20.76
C SER A 402 18.48 3.68 20.78
N SER A 403 17.34 3.00 20.95
CA SER A 403 16.02 3.64 20.95
C SER A 403 15.09 3.10 22.04
N GLY A 404 14.14 3.95 22.43
CA GLY A 404 13.08 3.59 23.37
C GLY A 404 12.09 2.57 22.79
N ASN A 405 11.15 2.14 23.63
CA ASN A 405 10.19 1.07 23.28
C ASN A 405 9.15 1.46 22.23
N MET A 406 8.93 2.77 22.01
CA MET A 406 8.01 3.23 20.97
C MET A 406 8.56 3.05 19.56
N VAL A 407 9.89 2.96 19.42
CA VAL A 407 10.56 2.70 18.14
C VAL A 407 10.63 1.19 17.94
N THR A 408 10.01 0.68 16.88
CA THR A 408 9.99 -0.73 16.52
C THR A 408 10.87 -1.03 15.31
N GLY A 409 11.06 -0.05 14.43
CA GLY A 409 12.03 -0.07 13.34
C GLY A 409 13.01 1.09 13.45
N LEU A 410 14.29 0.80 13.22
CA LEU A 410 15.34 1.81 13.24
C LEU A 410 16.47 1.41 12.29
N SER A 411 16.75 2.25 11.30
CA SER A 411 17.94 2.17 10.46
C SER A 411 18.63 3.53 10.41
N TYR A 412 19.96 3.54 10.23
CA TYR A 412 20.74 4.76 10.24
C TYR A 412 22.09 4.56 9.56
N GLY A 413 22.68 5.65 9.09
CA GLY A 413 23.94 5.65 8.34
C GLY A 413 24.33 7.06 7.91
N ASP A 414 25.52 7.19 7.32
CA ASP A 414 26.01 8.47 6.80
C ASP A 414 25.10 9.00 5.69
N TYR A 415 24.84 10.30 5.72
CA TYR A 415 24.13 11.03 4.68
C TYR A 415 24.66 12.46 4.58
N ALA A 416 25.07 12.86 3.38
CA ALA A 416 25.72 14.15 3.13
C ALA A 416 26.89 14.41 4.11
N ASP A 417 26.87 15.52 4.86
CA ASP A 417 27.89 15.89 5.84
C ASP A 417 27.56 15.44 7.27
N GLY A 418 26.58 14.55 7.45
CA GLY A 418 26.17 14.02 8.74
C GLY A 418 25.63 12.59 8.61
N MET A 419 24.56 12.31 9.34
CA MET A 419 23.88 11.01 9.32
C MET A 419 22.37 11.18 9.19
N MET A 420 21.70 10.13 8.73
CA MET A 420 20.25 10.03 8.74
C MET A 420 19.77 8.90 9.66
N LEU A 421 18.59 9.09 10.22
CA LEU A 421 17.85 8.11 11.01
C LEU A 421 16.51 7.86 10.32
N ASN A 422 16.18 6.61 10.00
CA ASN A 422 14.83 6.21 9.65
C ASN A 422 14.18 5.54 10.86
N ILE A 423 13.12 6.16 11.37
CA ILE A 423 12.45 5.80 12.61
C ILE A 423 11.07 5.27 12.26
N ASP A 424 10.74 4.06 12.70
CA ASP A 424 9.41 3.47 12.55
C ASP A 424 8.82 3.15 13.93
N CYS A 425 7.60 3.65 14.14
CA CYS A 425 6.86 3.53 15.39
C CYS A 425 5.59 2.67 15.27
N ARG A 426 5.44 1.89 14.18
CA ARG A 426 4.35 0.92 14.03
C ARG A 426 4.41 -0.09 15.16
N LYS A 427 3.40 -0.08 16.03
CA LYS A 427 3.40 -0.81 17.30
C LYS A 427 3.54 -2.32 17.14
N PHE A 428 2.96 -2.88 16.08
CA PHE A 428 2.90 -4.32 15.84
C PHE A 428 3.84 -4.79 14.74
N LEU A 429 4.87 -3.99 14.41
CA LEU A 429 5.84 -4.33 13.37
C LEU A 429 6.56 -5.66 13.63
N LEU A 430 6.86 -5.98 14.89
CA LEU A 430 7.48 -7.27 15.27
C LEU A 430 6.54 -8.45 15.00
N GLN A 431 5.28 -8.35 15.39
CA GLN A 431 4.26 -9.38 15.15
C GLN A 431 4.05 -9.57 13.65
N HIS A 432 4.05 -8.48 12.91
CA HIS A 432 3.93 -8.50 11.45
C HIS A 432 5.11 -9.19 10.78
N ALA A 433 6.35 -8.88 11.17
CA ALA A 433 7.53 -9.59 10.68
C ALA A 433 7.49 -11.08 11.07
N THR A 434 7.04 -11.40 12.29
CA THR A 434 6.87 -12.78 12.75
C THR A 434 5.89 -13.55 11.87
N HIS A 435 4.77 -12.93 11.47
CA HIS A 435 3.80 -13.54 10.57
C HIS A 435 4.44 -13.99 9.25
N PHE A 436 5.23 -13.14 8.60
CA PHE A 436 5.89 -13.52 7.33
C PHE A 436 6.95 -14.60 7.51
N VAL A 437 7.65 -14.62 8.65
CA VAL A 437 8.55 -15.73 8.99
C VAL A 437 7.77 -17.04 9.14
N GLU A 438 6.64 -17.03 9.84
CA GLU A 438 5.77 -18.20 9.99
C GLU A 438 5.19 -18.66 8.65
N GLN A 439 4.79 -17.74 7.77
CA GLN A 439 4.36 -18.07 6.41
C GLN A 439 5.45 -18.75 5.58
N TYR A 440 6.72 -18.37 5.74
CA TYR A 440 7.85 -19.06 5.10
C TYR A 440 8.09 -20.44 5.73
N GLU A 441 7.92 -20.58 7.04
CA GLU A 441 8.13 -21.87 7.72
C GLU A 441 7.12 -22.96 7.30
N GLU A 442 5.92 -22.57 6.84
CA GLU A 442 4.95 -23.51 6.26
C GLU A 442 5.46 -24.21 4.98
N ASP A 443 6.28 -23.52 4.18
CA ASP A 443 6.94 -24.06 2.99
C ASP A 443 8.30 -23.39 2.77
N LYS A 444 9.34 -24.00 3.36
CA LYS A 444 10.72 -23.48 3.28
C LYS A 444 11.34 -23.54 1.88
N THR A 445 10.65 -24.13 0.89
CA THR A 445 11.10 -24.12 -0.51
C THR A 445 10.60 -22.90 -1.28
N ASN A 446 9.70 -22.13 -0.68
CA ASN A 446 9.14 -20.93 -1.30
C ASN A 446 10.05 -19.72 -1.09
N GLU A 447 10.93 -19.48 -2.07
CA GLU A 447 11.85 -18.33 -2.08
C GLU A 447 11.14 -16.97 -2.02
N SER A 448 9.92 -16.87 -2.55
CA SER A 448 9.14 -15.62 -2.48
C SER A 448 8.73 -15.31 -1.03
N ASN A 449 8.30 -16.32 -0.28
CA ASN A 449 7.98 -16.15 1.15
C ASN A 449 9.25 -15.88 1.97
N LYS A 450 10.38 -16.53 1.63
CA LYS A 450 11.69 -16.23 2.25
C LYS A 450 12.07 -14.77 2.06
N THR A 451 11.92 -14.27 0.83
CA THR A 451 12.21 -12.87 0.46
C THR A 451 11.35 -11.90 1.27
N ASP A 452 10.06 -12.20 1.45
CA ASP A 452 9.18 -11.37 2.27
C ASP A 452 9.53 -11.41 3.76
N ALA A 453 9.80 -12.59 4.30
CA ALA A 453 10.20 -12.73 5.70
C ALA A 453 11.46 -11.90 6.00
N ILE A 454 12.48 -11.97 5.14
CA ILE A 454 13.69 -11.16 5.26
C ILE A 454 13.37 -9.66 5.14
N TYR A 455 12.54 -9.27 4.17
CA TYR A 455 12.12 -7.89 3.96
C TYR A 455 11.48 -7.28 5.23
N PHE A 456 10.49 -7.94 5.83
CA PHE A 456 9.81 -7.42 7.02
C PHE A 456 10.67 -7.51 8.29
N VAL A 457 11.52 -8.54 8.43
CA VAL A 457 12.47 -8.63 9.57
C VAL A 457 13.52 -7.51 9.51
N ASN A 458 13.97 -7.13 8.31
CA ASN A 458 14.93 -6.04 8.14
C ASN A 458 14.37 -4.66 8.47
N MET A 459 13.04 -4.48 8.51
CA MET A 459 12.43 -3.23 9.01
C MET A 459 12.59 -3.05 10.53
N LEU A 460 12.81 -4.14 11.29
CA LEU A 460 12.93 -4.07 12.74
C LEU A 460 14.23 -3.41 13.17
N LYS A 461 14.18 -2.70 14.30
CA LYS A 461 15.39 -2.25 14.98
C LYS A 461 16.20 -3.44 15.47
N GLU A 462 17.51 -3.23 15.62
CA GLU A 462 18.40 -4.22 16.23
C GLU A 462 17.90 -4.63 17.62
N SER A 463 17.70 -5.94 17.81
CA SER A 463 17.14 -6.54 19.02
C SER A 463 17.39 -8.04 19.02
N GLU A 464 17.29 -8.69 20.19
CA GLU A 464 17.36 -10.15 20.28
C GLU A 464 16.25 -10.81 19.45
N GLN A 465 15.04 -10.23 19.45
CA GLN A 465 13.91 -10.73 18.67
C GLN A 465 14.19 -10.66 17.16
N LYS A 466 14.78 -9.58 16.66
CA LYS A 466 15.20 -9.49 15.24
C LYS A 466 16.18 -10.61 14.90
N GLN A 467 17.19 -10.83 15.74
CA GLN A 467 18.18 -11.90 15.51
C GLN A 467 17.54 -13.30 15.53
N GLN A 468 16.61 -13.57 16.45
CA GLN A 468 15.86 -14.82 16.51
C GLN A 468 15.02 -15.05 15.24
N LEU A 469 14.39 -14.00 14.69
CA LEU A 469 13.65 -14.10 13.43
C LEU A 469 14.58 -14.32 12.24
N LEU A 470 15.72 -13.63 12.18
CA LEU A 470 16.74 -13.85 11.15
C LEU A 470 17.26 -15.29 11.16
N ASP A 471 17.46 -15.88 12.34
CA ASP A 471 17.93 -17.27 12.46
C ASP A 471 16.92 -18.29 11.93
N ARG A 472 15.61 -17.98 11.97
CA ARG A 472 14.54 -18.84 11.44
C ARG A 472 14.46 -18.85 9.91
N VAL A 473 14.99 -17.82 9.26
CA VAL A 473 14.97 -17.66 7.79
C VAL A 473 16.31 -17.95 7.11
N LYS A 474 17.34 -18.37 7.87
CA LYS A 474 18.65 -18.77 7.29
C LYS A 474 18.50 -19.96 6.35
#